data_AF-A0A2U3QDT0-F1
#
_entry.id   AF-A0A2U3QDT0-F1
#
_cell.length_a   1.000
_cell.length_b   1.000
_cell.length_c   1.000
_cell.angle_alpha   90.00
_cell.angle_beta   90.00
_cell.angle_gamma   90.00
#
_symmetry.space_group_name_H-M   'P 1'
#
loop_
_entity.id
_entity.type
_entity.pdbx_description
1 polymer ?
#
loop_
_entity_poly.entity_id
_entity_poly.type
_entity_poly.pdbx_seq_one_letter_code
_entity_poly.pdbx_strand_id
1 'polypeptide(L)'
;MTTSGGDKAKENVDTQGELQTLSLFMERHPSLDYCLEELAVMAADLLNTENCSIMLLRNDEGTSDITLRIFAHSGHLPKEAYGEARKLKEGISGHVAATGESVFVEDIDQSQFAPLKRGRYKSKGFIAVPIKVREKVIGVINANTPKKKPNIEKKDLELLSVIALLIGKSIQVIELQNLLESRYAQMALARSREREGANLKVSIRQSPEKIAKILAKSFFSEMLKAGFGPDHMISTATEIISLLNERLTKHGDRFRRGASDQAEKDQKSR
;
A
#
# COMPACT_ATOMS: atom_id res chain seq x y z
N MET A 1 0.29 -35.77 -44.20
CA MET A 1 0.99 -34.51 -43.86
C MET A 1 0.51 -34.09 -42.48
N THR A 2 1.32 -34.38 -41.46
CA THR A 2 1.02 -34.22 -40.03
C THR A 2 2.00 -33.21 -39.45
N THR A 3 1.64 -31.93 -39.47
CA THR A 3 2.41 -30.82 -38.84
C THR A 3 1.44 -29.93 -38.07
N SER A 4 0.93 -30.42 -36.94
CA SER A 4 0.10 -29.63 -36.02
C SER A 4 0.46 -29.86 -34.54
N GLY A 5 1.27 -30.89 -34.23
CA GLY A 5 1.67 -31.21 -32.84
C GLY A 5 2.88 -30.43 -32.29
N GLY A 6 3.73 -29.89 -33.16
CA GLY A 6 4.98 -29.22 -32.73
C GLY A 6 4.78 -27.81 -32.16
N ASP A 7 3.77 -27.09 -32.62
CA ASP A 7 3.52 -25.68 -32.25
C ASP A 7 2.85 -25.57 -30.87
N LYS A 8 1.84 -26.41 -30.62
CA LYS A 8 1.14 -26.47 -29.31
C LYS A 8 2.04 -26.90 -28.15
N ALA A 9 3.01 -27.78 -28.40
CA ALA A 9 3.93 -28.24 -27.37
C ALA A 9 4.95 -27.15 -26.99
N LYS A 10 5.34 -26.29 -27.94
CA LYS A 10 6.27 -25.18 -27.71
C LYS A 10 5.58 -24.02 -26.99
N GLU A 11 4.35 -23.70 -27.39
CA GLU A 11 3.51 -22.66 -26.76
C GLU A 11 3.20 -23.01 -25.29
N ASN A 12 2.87 -24.28 -24.98
CA ASN A 12 2.62 -24.71 -23.60
C ASN A 12 3.87 -24.66 -22.69
N VAL A 13 5.05 -24.96 -23.23
CA VAL A 13 6.31 -24.91 -22.45
C VAL A 13 6.70 -23.46 -22.17
N ASP A 14 6.43 -22.53 -23.09
CA ASP A 14 6.68 -21.10 -22.95
C ASP A 14 5.76 -20.49 -21.87
N THR A 15 4.45 -20.72 -21.95
CA THR A 15 3.48 -20.24 -20.95
C THR A 15 3.76 -20.82 -19.56
N GLN A 16 4.18 -22.08 -19.46
CA GLN A 16 4.52 -22.67 -18.16
C GLN A 16 5.81 -22.07 -17.57
N GLY A 17 6.79 -21.73 -18.41
CA GLY A 17 8.01 -21.02 -18.00
C GLY A 17 7.74 -19.58 -17.55
N GLU A 18 6.85 -18.88 -18.23
CA GLU A 18 6.43 -17.52 -17.87
C GLU A 18 5.61 -17.51 -16.56
N LEU A 19 4.73 -18.50 -16.35
CA LEU A 19 4.01 -18.69 -15.08
C LEU A 19 4.95 -19.03 -13.91
N GLN A 20 5.98 -19.83 -14.16
CA GLN A 20 7.03 -20.09 -13.16
C GLN A 20 7.84 -18.83 -12.85
N THR A 21 8.12 -18.01 -13.87
CA THR A 21 8.81 -16.72 -13.71
C THR A 21 7.97 -15.77 -12.87
N LEU A 22 6.66 -15.67 -13.14
CA LEU A 22 5.70 -14.94 -12.31
C LEU A 22 5.74 -15.42 -10.85
N SER A 23 5.68 -16.73 -10.63
CA SER A 23 5.70 -17.31 -9.28
C SER A 23 7.00 -17.03 -8.53
N LEU A 24 8.15 -17.12 -9.20
CA LEU A 24 9.47 -16.90 -8.59
C LEU A 24 9.70 -15.41 -8.31
N PHE A 25 9.18 -14.54 -9.17
CA PHE A 25 9.25 -13.09 -9.01
C PHE A 25 8.54 -12.63 -7.74
N MET A 26 7.40 -13.25 -7.41
CA MET A 26 6.63 -12.95 -6.20
C MET A 26 7.41 -13.17 -4.89
N GLU A 27 8.47 -13.98 -4.89
CA GLU A 27 9.27 -14.27 -3.70
C GLU A 27 10.35 -13.21 -3.40
N ARG A 28 10.59 -12.28 -4.33
CA ARG A 28 11.85 -11.51 -4.38
C ARG A 28 11.71 -9.99 -4.10
N HIS A 29 10.50 -9.46 -3.96
CA HIS A 29 10.27 -8.01 -3.85
C HIS A 29 9.77 -7.57 -2.45
N PRO A 30 10.33 -6.48 -1.89
CA PRO A 30 10.05 -6.04 -0.51
C PRO A 30 8.78 -5.17 -0.38
N SER A 31 8.17 -4.70 -1.48
CA SER A 31 6.96 -3.86 -1.42
C SER A 31 5.87 -4.35 -2.36
N LEU A 32 4.62 -4.25 -1.88
CA LEU A 32 3.42 -4.66 -2.61
C LEU A 32 3.24 -3.86 -3.90
N ASP A 33 3.54 -2.56 -3.86
CA ASP A 33 3.35 -1.62 -4.96
C ASP A 33 4.18 -2.02 -6.18
N TYR A 34 5.47 -2.26 -5.97
CA TYR A 34 6.39 -2.67 -7.03
C TYR A 34 6.01 -4.03 -7.61
N CYS A 35 5.62 -4.97 -6.74
CA CYS A 35 5.20 -6.30 -7.16
C CYS A 35 3.97 -6.22 -8.08
N LEU A 36 2.95 -5.44 -7.70
CA LEU A 36 1.72 -5.33 -8.49
C LEU A 36 1.94 -4.61 -9.84
N GLU A 37 2.81 -3.60 -9.90
CA GLU A 37 3.19 -2.95 -11.17
C GLU A 37 3.80 -3.95 -12.15
N GLU A 38 4.79 -4.72 -11.72
CA GLU A 38 5.42 -5.72 -12.58
C GLU A 38 4.46 -6.86 -12.95
N LEU A 39 3.60 -7.30 -12.02
CA LEU A 39 2.57 -8.31 -12.33
C LEU A 39 1.58 -7.81 -13.39
N ALA A 40 1.21 -6.52 -13.39
CA ALA A 40 0.35 -5.97 -14.43
C ALA A 40 1.03 -5.96 -15.80
N VAL A 41 2.33 -5.68 -15.85
CA VAL A 41 3.14 -5.73 -17.10
C VAL A 41 3.25 -7.16 -17.61
N MET A 42 3.68 -8.10 -16.76
CA MET A 42 3.79 -9.51 -17.12
C MET A 42 2.45 -10.10 -17.59
N ALA A 43 1.36 -9.76 -16.90
CA ALA A 43 0.02 -10.20 -17.31
C ALA A 43 -0.36 -9.68 -18.70
N ALA A 44 -0.04 -8.42 -19.01
CA ALA A 44 -0.31 -7.84 -20.32
C ALA A 44 0.47 -8.55 -21.43
N ASP A 45 1.73 -8.90 -21.17
CA ASP A 45 2.59 -9.59 -22.13
C ASP A 45 2.15 -11.03 -22.37
N LEU A 46 1.85 -11.78 -21.30
CA LEU A 46 1.27 -13.13 -21.36
C LEU A 46 -0.02 -13.20 -22.16
N LEU A 47 -0.92 -12.24 -21.93
CA LEU A 47 -2.21 -12.16 -22.64
C LEU A 47 -2.06 -11.55 -24.03
N ASN A 48 -0.88 -11.05 -24.36
CA ASN A 48 -0.57 -10.32 -25.59
C ASN A 48 -1.56 -9.16 -25.81
N THR A 49 -1.74 -8.35 -24.78
CA THR A 49 -2.63 -7.18 -24.70
C THR A 49 -1.85 -5.89 -24.46
N GLU A 50 -2.39 -4.75 -24.90
CA GLU A 50 -1.84 -3.42 -24.67
C GLU A 50 -2.08 -2.97 -23.23
N ASN A 51 -3.30 -3.18 -22.72
CA ASN A 51 -3.69 -2.68 -21.42
C ASN A 51 -4.05 -3.82 -20.47
N CYS A 52 -3.45 -3.78 -19.29
CA CYS A 52 -3.82 -4.59 -18.14
C CYS A 52 -3.88 -3.67 -16.92
N SER A 53 -4.85 -3.83 -16.04
CA SER A 53 -4.91 -3.07 -14.79
C SER A 53 -5.34 -3.92 -13.61
N ILE A 54 -4.69 -3.70 -12.47
CA ILE A 54 -5.03 -4.28 -11.18
C ILE A 54 -5.69 -3.19 -10.35
N MET A 55 -6.91 -3.47 -9.90
CA MET A 55 -7.68 -2.60 -9.02
C MET A 55 -7.86 -3.28 -7.67
N LEU A 56 -7.66 -2.56 -6.57
CA LEU A 56 -7.84 -3.08 -5.21
C LEU A 56 -8.96 -2.33 -4.48
N LEU A 57 -9.67 -3.04 -3.62
CA LEU A 57 -10.69 -2.46 -2.75
C LEU A 57 -10.00 -1.65 -1.64
N ARG A 58 -10.42 -0.39 -1.49
CA ARG A 58 -9.99 0.52 -0.44
C ARG A 58 -11.22 0.97 0.36
N ASN A 59 -11.02 1.12 1.65
CA ASN A 59 -11.96 1.81 2.52
C ASN A 59 -11.45 3.24 2.65
N ASP A 60 -12.17 4.22 2.09
CA ASP A 60 -11.76 5.62 2.20
C ASP A 60 -12.12 6.13 3.60
N GLU A 61 -11.13 6.60 4.35
CA GLU A 61 -11.32 7.17 5.69
C GLU A 61 -12.33 8.33 5.61
N GLY A 62 -13.50 8.14 6.24
CA GLY A 62 -14.58 9.14 6.28
C GLY A 62 -15.80 8.83 5.41
N THR A 63 -15.78 7.75 4.62
CA THR A 63 -16.99 7.24 3.94
C THR A 63 -17.21 5.77 4.27
N SER A 64 -18.47 5.33 4.35
CA SER A 64 -18.80 3.90 4.53
C SER A 64 -18.70 3.10 3.22
N ASP A 65 -18.30 3.75 2.13
CA ASP A 65 -18.32 3.19 0.79
C ASP A 65 -16.97 2.53 0.48
N ILE A 66 -17.00 1.23 0.19
CA ILE A 66 -15.84 0.52 -0.35
C ILE A 66 -15.70 0.88 -1.82
N THR A 67 -14.51 1.34 -2.22
CA THR A 67 -14.22 1.71 -3.60
C THR A 67 -13.08 0.88 -4.19
N LEU A 68 -13.17 0.56 -5.48
CA LEU A 68 -12.09 0.00 -6.28
C LEU A 68 -11.24 1.15 -6.82
N ARG A 69 -9.93 1.08 -6.59
CA ARG A 69 -8.96 2.03 -7.12
C ARG A 69 -7.89 1.31 -7.92
N ILE A 70 -7.44 1.93 -9.02
CA ILE A 70 -6.33 1.40 -9.81
C ILE A 70 -5.07 1.46 -8.96
N PHE A 71 -4.39 0.33 -8.86
CA PHE A 71 -3.16 0.19 -8.07
C PHE A 71 -1.95 -0.02 -8.97
N ALA A 72 -2.12 -0.77 -10.05
CA ALA A 72 -1.08 -1.04 -11.02
C ALA A 72 -1.68 -1.16 -12.42
N HIS A 73 -0.88 -0.87 -13.44
CA HIS A 73 -1.30 -1.05 -14.82
C HIS A 73 -0.13 -1.23 -15.78
N SER A 74 -0.45 -1.76 -16.96
CA SER A 74 0.38 -1.76 -18.15
C SER A 74 -0.38 -1.07 -19.29
N GLY A 75 0.35 -0.44 -20.20
CA GLY A 75 -0.22 0.33 -21.31
C GLY A 75 -0.65 1.75 -20.91
N HIS A 76 -1.34 2.42 -21.82
CA HIS A 76 -1.73 3.82 -21.64
C HIS A 76 -3.10 3.90 -20.96
N LEU A 77 -3.12 4.34 -19.69
CA LEU A 77 -4.34 4.79 -19.05
C LEU A 77 -4.44 6.33 -19.09
N PRO A 78 -5.63 6.89 -19.38
CA PRO A 78 -5.88 8.31 -19.20
C PRO A 78 -5.56 8.72 -17.76
N LYS A 79 -4.99 9.92 -17.55
CA LYS A 79 -4.65 10.41 -16.20
C LYS A 79 -5.88 10.49 -15.29
N GLU A 80 -7.05 10.69 -15.87
CA GLU A 80 -8.34 10.74 -15.21
C GLU A 80 -8.71 9.40 -14.58
N ALA A 81 -8.22 8.28 -15.12
CA ALA A 81 -8.54 6.94 -14.62
C ALA A 81 -7.91 6.61 -13.26
N TYR A 82 -6.82 7.29 -12.88
CA TYR A 82 -6.17 7.10 -11.57
C TYR A 82 -6.89 7.82 -10.43
N GLY A 83 -7.65 8.88 -10.73
CA GLY A 83 -8.42 9.65 -9.75
C GLY A 83 -9.83 9.13 -9.50
N GLU A 84 -10.34 8.26 -10.38
CA GLU A 84 -11.71 7.75 -10.29
C GLU A 84 -11.80 6.52 -9.38
N ALA A 85 -12.12 6.75 -8.11
CA ALA A 85 -12.58 5.69 -7.22
C ALA A 85 -13.89 5.10 -7.77
N ARG A 86 -13.93 3.79 -8.01
CA ARG A 86 -15.10 3.09 -8.53
C ARG A 86 -15.90 2.50 -7.38
N LYS A 87 -17.16 2.90 -7.22
CA LYS A 87 -18.04 2.26 -6.25
C LYS A 87 -18.30 0.80 -6.64
N LEU A 88 -18.55 -0.04 -5.63
CA LEU A 88 -19.07 -1.39 -5.87
C LEU A 88 -20.36 -1.30 -6.70
N LYS A 89 -20.54 -2.24 -7.66
CA LYS A 89 -21.66 -2.30 -8.62
C LYS A 89 -21.67 -1.21 -9.71
N GLU A 90 -20.70 -0.31 -9.75
CA GLU A 90 -20.51 0.59 -10.88
C GLU A 90 -19.45 0.06 -11.87
N GLY A 91 -19.79 0.04 -13.15
CA GLY A 91 -18.87 -0.46 -14.18
C GLY A 91 -18.69 -1.98 -14.14
N ILE A 92 -17.96 -2.51 -15.12
CA ILE A 92 -17.69 -3.96 -15.21
C ILE A 92 -16.85 -4.42 -14.02
N SER A 93 -15.78 -3.70 -13.67
CA SER A 93 -14.92 -4.07 -12.54
C SER A 93 -15.67 -4.00 -11.20
N GLY A 94 -16.55 -3.01 -11.00
CA GLY A 94 -17.39 -2.95 -9.81
C GLY A 94 -18.42 -4.07 -9.72
N HIS A 95 -18.95 -4.53 -10.86
CA HIS A 95 -19.80 -5.72 -10.94
C HIS A 95 -19.02 -6.98 -10.54
N VAL A 96 -17.85 -7.22 -11.15
CA VAL A 96 -16.97 -8.36 -10.84
C VAL A 96 -16.55 -8.37 -9.37
N ALA A 97 -16.24 -7.20 -8.79
CA ALA A 97 -15.92 -7.11 -7.37
C ALA A 97 -17.10 -7.45 -6.45
N ALA A 98 -18.32 -7.10 -6.87
CA ALA A 98 -19.52 -7.34 -6.08
C ALA A 98 -20.03 -8.79 -6.18
N THR A 99 -19.93 -9.41 -7.36
CA THR A 99 -20.39 -10.79 -7.60
C THR A 99 -19.31 -11.83 -7.31
N GLY A 100 -18.04 -11.47 -7.48
CA GLY A 100 -16.93 -12.42 -7.43
C GLY A 100 -16.91 -13.37 -8.62
N GLU A 101 -17.60 -13.02 -9.71
CA GLU A 101 -17.69 -13.78 -10.95
C GLU A 101 -16.92 -13.08 -12.07
N SER A 102 -16.14 -13.84 -12.84
CA SER A 102 -15.37 -13.33 -13.98
C SER A 102 -16.29 -12.95 -15.14
N VAL A 103 -15.90 -11.91 -15.88
CA VAL A 103 -16.65 -11.38 -17.03
C VAL A 103 -15.78 -11.45 -18.29
N PHE A 104 -16.35 -12.01 -19.36
CA PHE A 104 -15.82 -11.97 -20.71
C PHE A 104 -16.79 -11.21 -21.61
N VAL A 105 -16.28 -10.22 -22.32
CA VAL A 105 -17.02 -9.39 -23.26
C VAL A 105 -16.28 -9.42 -24.59
N GLU A 106 -16.94 -9.92 -25.63
CA GLU A 106 -16.41 -9.94 -26.99
C GLU A 106 -16.55 -8.58 -27.68
N ASP A 107 -17.75 -8.00 -27.61
CA ASP A 107 -18.04 -6.62 -28.02
C ASP A 107 -18.88 -5.93 -26.95
N ILE A 108 -18.30 -4.90 -26.31
CA ILE A 108 -18.98 -4.11 -25.28
C ILE A 108 -20.27 -3.45 -25.76
N ASP A 109 -20.34 -3.03 -27.02
CA ASP A 109 -21.50 -2.35 -27.61
C ASP A 109 -22.70 -3.29 -27.76
N GLN A 110 -22.45 -4.60 -27.83
CA GLN A 110 -23.46 -5.65 -28.00
C GLN A 110 -23.72 -6.45 -26.71
N SER A 111 -23.08 -6.05 -25.60
CA SER A 111 -23.18 -6.77 -24.34
C SER A 111 -24.17 -6.13 -23.38
N GLN A 112 -24.61 -6.89 -22.37
CA GLN A 112 -25.37 -6.34 -21.23
C GLN A 112 -24.63 -5.23 -20.46
N PHE A 113 -23.31 -5.09 -20.68
CA PHE A 113 -22.48 -4.07 -20.06
C PHE A 113 -22.34 -2.80 -20.90
N ALA A 114 -23.01 -2.71 -22.06
CA ALA A 114 -23.03 -1.50 -22.88
C ALA A 114 -23.43 -0.23 -22.09
N PRO A 115 -24.43 -0.25 -21.17
CA PRO A 115 -24.78 0.92 -20.35
C PRO A 115 -23.67 1.35 -19.38
N LEU A 116 -22.72 0.45 -19.09
CA LEU A 116 -21.60 0.68 -18.19
C LEU A 116 -20.35 1.18 -18.90
N LYS A 117 -20.38 1.26 -20.24
CA LYS A 117 -19.28 1.78 -21.07
C LYS A 117 -19.04 3.25 -20.73
N ARG A 118 -17.79 3.61 -20.41
CA ARG A 118 -17.37 5.01 -20.26
C ARG A 118 -16.22 5.32 -21.22
N GLY A 119 -16.35 6.41 -21.98
CA GLY A 119 -15.35 6.84 -22.95
C GLY A 119 -15.32 6.01 -24.25
N ARG A 120 -14.37 6.36 -25.12
CA ARG A 120 -14.09 5.63 -26.37
C ARG A 120 -12.97 4.62 -26.11
N TYR A 121 -13.33 3.37 -25.85
CA TYR A 121 -12.35 2.29 -25.83
C TYR A 121 -11.85 2.02 -27.25
N LYS A 122 -10.53 1.90 -27.40
CA LYS A 122 -9.87 1.52 -28.66
C LYS A 122 -10.21 0.08 -29.05
N SER A 123 -10.46 -0.78 -28.06
CA SER A 123 -10.89 -2.17 -28.20
C SER A 123 -12.30 -2.36 -27.67
N LYS A 124 -13.07 -3.19 -28.37
CA LYS A 124 -14.43 -3.56 -27.95
C LYS A 124 -14.47 -4.76 -27.01
N GLY A 125 -13.48 -5.64 -27.12
CA GLY A 125 -13.34 -6.81 -26.24
C GLY A 125 -12.67 -6.46 -24.91
N PHE A 126 -13.14 -7.09 -23.84
CA PHE A 126 -12.72 -6.83 -22.46
C PHE A 126 -12.89 -8.08 -21.59
N ILE A 127 -11.91 -8.36 -20.74
CA ILE A 127 -12.00 -9.39 -19.70
C ILE A 127 -11.71 -8.80 -18.33
N ALA A 128 -12.44 -9.25 -17.32
CA ALA A 128 -12.22 -8.89 -15.93
C ALA A 128 -12.42 -10.10 -15.02
N VAL A 129 -11.52 -10.25 -14.07
CA VAL A 129 -11.44 -11.40 -13.16
C VAL A 129 -11.25 -10.91 -11.73
N PRO A 130 -11.98 -11.49 -10.75
CA PRO A 130 -11.81 -11.13 -9.35
C PRO A 130 -10.47 -11.64 -8.80
N ILE A 131 -9.79 -10.81 -8.02
CA ILE A 131 -8.64 -11.22 -7.20
C ILE A 131 -9.17 -11.61 -5.84
N LYS A 132 -8.98 -12.89 -5.47
CA LYS A 132 -9.51 -13.46 -4.22
C LYS A 132 -8.39 -13.84 -3.26
N VAL A 133 -8.60 -13.53 -1.98
CA VAL A 133 -7.78 -14.00 -0.86
C VAL A 133 -8.70 -14.63 0.18
N ARG A 134 -8.49 -15.92 0.46
CA ARG A 134 -9.35 -16.72 1.37
C ARG A 134 -10.85 -16.58 1.01
N GLU A 135 -11.19 -16.79 -0.26
CA GLU A 135 -12.53 -16.63 -0.83
C GLU A 135 -13.13 -15.22 -0.80
N LYS A 136 -12.45 -14.24 -0.18
CA LYS A 136 -12.88 -12.84 -0.19
C LYS A 136 -12.30 -12.14 -1.40
N VAL A 137 -13.16 -11.45 -2.17
CA VAL A 137 -12.70 -10.56 -3.24
C VAL A 137 -12.01 -9.35 -2.61
N ILE A 138 -10.76 -9.12 -3.00
CA ILE A 138 -9.94 -7.98 -2.54
C ILE A 138 -9.66 -6.98 -3.66
N GLY A 139 -9.97 -7.35 -4.90
CA GLY A 139 -9.68 -6.55 -6.08
C GLY A 139 -10.14 -7.21 -7.37
N VAL A 140 -9.79 -6.61 -8.49
CA VAL A 140 -10.12 -7.07 -9.85
C VAL A 140 -8.92 -6.82 -10.75
N ILE A 141 -8.59 -7.78 -11.59
CA ILE A 141 -7.66 -7.59 -12.71
C ILE A 141 -8.46 -7.51 -14.02
N ASN A 142 -8.10 -6.57 -14.89
CA ASN A 142 -8.76 -6.33 -16.16
C ASN A 142 -7.73 -6.35 -17.29
N ALA A 143 -8.11 -6.85 -18.47
CA ALA A 143 -7.29 -6.74 -19.67
C ALA A 143 -8.13 -6.41 -20.90
N ASN A 144 -7.58 -5.60 -21.81
CA ASN A 144 -8.21 -5.23 -23.08
C ASN A 144 -7.17 -4.88 -24.14
N THR A 145 -7.64 -4.62 -25.37
CA THR A 145 -6.80 -4.17 -26.49
C THR A 145 -5.73 -5.19 -26.88
N PRO A 146 -6.12 -6.31 -27.52
CA PRO A 146 -5.17 -7.30 -28.03
C PRO A 146 -4.13 -6.69 -28.97
N LYS A 147 -2.87 -7.14 -28.89
CA LYS A 147 -1.76 -6.65 -29.71
C LYS A 147 -1.61 -7.38 -31.06
N LYS A 148 -1.62 -8.72 -31.07
CA LYS A 148 -1.34 -9.54 -32.28
C LYS A 148 -2.52 -10.38 -32.77
N LYS A 149 -3.70 -10.21 -32.18
CA LYS A 149 -4.93 -10.94 -32.56
C LYS A 149 -6.10 -9.96 -32.69
N PRO A 150 -7.14 -10.28 -33.47
CA PRO A 150 -8.22 -9.35 -33.71
C PRO A 150 -9.07 -9.08 -32.46
N ASN A 151 -9.34 -10.10 -31.64
CA ASN A 151 -10.26 -10.03 -30.49
C ASN A 151 -9.70 -10.75 -29.25
N ILE A 152 -10.28 -10.47 -28.08
CA ILE A 152 -10.07 -11.28 -26.87
C ILE A 152 -10.87 -12.58 -26.99
N GLU A 153 -10.28 -13.68 -26.55
CA GLU A 153 -10.83 -15.02 -26.62
C GLU A 153 -11.08 -15.59 -25.22
N LYS A 154 -11.88 -16.66 -25.11
CA LYS A 154 -12.14 -17.33 -23.83
C LYS A 154 -10.86 -17.86 -23.15
N LYS A 155 -9.88 -18.31 -23.92
CA LYS A 155 -8.58 -18.75 -23.38
C LYS A 155 -7.84 -17.64 -22.63
N ASP A 156 -8.06 -16.39 -23.00
CA ASP A 156 -7.47 -15.24 -22.31
C ASP A 156 -8.11 -15.03 -20.94
N LEU A 157 -9.41 -15.29 -20.82
CA LEU A 157 -10.11 -15.27 -19.54
C LEU A 157 -9.57 -16.37 -18.61
N GLU A 158 -9.34 -17.57 -19.15
CA GLU A 158 -8.77 -18.69 -18.39
C GLU A 158 -7.36 -18.36 -17.91
N LEU A 159 -6.50 -17.84 -18.79
CA LEU A 159 -5.14 -17.42 -18.42
C LEU A 159 -5.16 -16.26 -17.40
N LEU A 160 -6.00 -15.25 -17.61
CA LEU A 160 -6.15 -14.15 -16.67
C LEU A 160 -6.68 -14.63 -15.30
N SER A 161 -7.49 -15.69 -15.28
CA SER A 161 -7.97 -16.31 -14.03
C SER A 161 -6.84 -16.99 -13.25
N VAL A 162 -5.92 -17.66 -13.95
CA VAL A 162 -4.71 -18.21 -13.33
C VAL A 162 -3.82 -17.09 -12.77
N ILE A 163 -3.62 -16.01 -13.55
CA ILE A 163 -2.85 -14.85 -13.12
C ILE A 163 -3.47 -14.19 -11.89
N ALA A 164 -4.79 -13.99 -11.86
CA ALA A 164 -5.49 -13.41 -10.71
C ALA A 164 -5.33 -14.25 -9.43
N LEU A 165 -5.33 -15.58 -9.57
CA LEU A 165 -5.07 -16.49 -8.45
C LEU A 165 -3.63 -16.30 -7.92
N LEU A 166 -2.64 -16.21 -8.81
CA LEU A 166 -1.25 -15.96 -8.44
C LEU A 166 -1.12 -14.62 -7.71
N ILE A 167 -1.71 -13.54 -8.24
CA ILE A 167 -1.70 -12.21 -7.61
C ILE A 167 -2.31 -12.26 -6.20
N GLY A 168 -3.47 -12.92 -6.04
CA GLY A 168 -4.10 -13.10 -4.73
C GLY A 168 -3.18 -13.82 -3.74
N LYS A 169 -2.44 -14.84 -4.21
CA LYS A 169 -1.45 -15.55 -3.39
C LYS A 169 -0.27 -14.65 -3.02
N SER A 170 0.26 -13.83 -3.93
CA SER A 170 1.34 -12.88 -3.63
C SER A 170 0.94 -11.91 -2.55
N ILE A 171 -0.25 -11.30 -2.68
CA ILE A 171 -0.79 -10.36 -1.70
C ILE A 171 -0.85 -11.03 -0.33
N GLN A 172 -1.37 -12.27 -0.27
CA GLN A 172 -1.45 -13.02 0.98
C GLN A 172 -0.07 -13.30 1.61
N VAL A 173 0.95 -13.64 0.80
CA VAL A 173 2.31 -13.88 1.29
C VAL A 173 2.92 -12.61 1.84
N ILE A 174 2.81 -11.50 1.13
CA ILE A 174 3.35 -10.19 1.54
C ILE A 174 2.67 -9.70 2.82
N GLU A 175 1.35 -9.82 2.93
CA GLU A 175 0.62 -9.48 4.15
C GLU A 175 1.09 -10.30 5.36
N LEU A 176 1.35 -11.60 5.15
CA LEU A 176 1.86 -12.47 6.21
C LEU A 176 3.28 -12.09 6.62
N GLN A 177 4.17 -11.80 5.67
CA GLN A 177 5.53 -11.34 5.93
C GLN A 177 5.52 -10.04 6.75
N ASN A 178 4.75 -9.04 6.32
CA ASN A 178 4.60 -7.76 7.04
C ASN A 178 4.09 -7.95 8.47
N LEU A 179 3.14 -8.87 8.68
CA LEU A 179 2.64 -9.20 10.01
C LEU A 179 3.73 -9.83 10.89
N LEU A 180 4.51 -10.76 10.34
CA LEU A 180 5.62 -11.40 11.04
C LEU A 180 6.70 -10.39 11.40
N GLU A 181 7.12 -9.53 10.48
CA GLU A 181 8.10 -8.47 10.72
C GLU A 181 7.64 -7.51 11.82
N SER A 182 6.37 -7.09 11.78
CA SER A 182 5.79 -6.26 12.83
C SER A 182 5.82 -6.94 14.19
N ARG A 183 5.51 -8.25 14.26
CA ARG A 183 5.60 -9.04 15.49
C ARG A 183 7.03 -9.16 16.00
N TYR A 184 8.00 -9.41 15.12
CA TYR A 184 9.42 -9.45 15.51
C TYR A 184 9.89 -8.09 16.04
N ALA A 185 9.50 -6.98 15.40
CA ALA A 185 9.80 -5.64 15.88
C ALA A 185 9.20 -5.39 17.28
N GLN A 186 7.94 -5.78 17.51
CA GLN A 186 7.31 -5.69 18.83
C GLN A 186 8.04 -6.51 19.89
N MET A 187 8.42 -7.76 19.58
CA MET A 187 9.16 -8.63 20.52
C MET A 187 10.56 -8.10 20.82
N ALA A 188 11.26 -7.56 19.81
CA ALA A 188 12.56 -6.94 19.99
C ALA A 188 12.47 -5.72 20.94
N LEU A 189 11.45 -4.89 20.79
CA LEU A 189 11.16 -3.76 21.68
C LEU A 189 10.76 -4.21 23.10
N ALA A 190 9.99 -5.29 23.23
CA ALA A 190 9.64 -5.84 24.54
C ALA A 190 10.89 -6.36 25.28
N ARG A 191 11.77 -7.10 24.58
CA ARG A 191 13.04 -7.57 25.13
C ARG A 191 14.01 -6.43 25.45
N SER A 192 14.05 -5.37 24.63
CA SER A 192 14.87 -4.20 24.93
C SER A 192 14.35 -3.49 26.18
N ARG A 193 13.03 -3.38 26.37
CA ARG A 193 12.42 -2.85 27.60
C ARG A 193 12.68 -3.71 28.82
N GLU A 194 12.70 -5.04 28.71
CA GLU A 194 13.06 -5.93 29.81
C GLU A 194 14.55 -5.79 30.17
N ARG A 195 15.43 -5.71 29.17
CA ARG A 195 16.86 -5.43 29.38
C ARG A 195 17.10 -4.03 29.92
N GLU A 196 16.35 -3.04 29.47
CA GLU A 196 16.38 -1.67 30.00
C GLU A 196 15.78 -1.62 31.40
N GLY A 197 14.73 -2.37 31.72
CA GLY A 197 14.17 -2.51 33.07
C GLY A 197 15.12 -3.21 34.05
N ALA A 198 15.86 -4.22 33.57
CA ALA A 198 16.94 -4.87 34.30
C ALA A 198 18.16 -3.94 34.45
N ASN A 199 18.50 -3.18 33.40
CA ASN A 199 19.55 -2.16 33.44
C ASN A 199 19.12 -0.87 34.15
N LEU A 200 17.83 -0.60 34.36
CA LEU A 200 17.34 0.58 35.08
C LEU A 200 17.66 0.44 36.58
N LYS A 201 17.78 -0.78 37.11
CA LYS A 201 18.36 -1.01 38.45
C LYS A 201 19.87 -0.71 38.52
N VAL A 202 20.57 -0.67 37.38
CA VAL A 202 22.05 -0.48 37.30
C VAL A 202 22.45 0.88 36.69
N SER A 203 21.58 1.55 35.94
CA SER A 203 21.93 2.67 35.04
C SER A 203 21.26 4.01 35.35
N ILE A 204 20.51 4.14 36.46
CA ILE A 204 20.03 5.44 36.98
C ILE A 204 21.18 6.41 37.32
N ARG A 205 22.44 5.97 37.23
CA ARG A 205 23.63 6.81 37.39
C ARG A 205 24.14 7.52 36.11
N GLN A 206 23.60 7.25 34.91
CA GLN A 206 24.22 7.78 33.68
C GLN A 206 23.51 9.01 33.08
N SER A 207 24.28 10.11 33.08
CA SER A 207 24.13 11.47 32.51
C SER A 207 22.79 11.95 31.90
N PRO A 208 22.27 13.12 32.33
CA PRO A 208 21.06 13.77 31.80
C PRO A 208 21.01 13.95 30.27
N GLU A 209 22.16 14.11 29.62
CA GLU A 209 22.25 14.32 28.16
C GLU A 209 21.80 13.09 27.37
N LYS A 210 22.09 11.88 27.88
CA LYS A 210 21.66 10.63 27.23
C LYS A 210 20.14 10.48 27.29
N ILE A 211 19.54 10.86 28.42
CA ILE A 211 18.09 10.83 28.61
C ILE A 211 17.42 11.82 27.64
N ALA A 212 17.93 13.05 27.54
CA ALA A 212 17.41 14.04 26.61
C ALA A 212 17.45 13.55 25.15
N LYS A 213 18.54 12.89 24.74
CA LYS A 213 18.71 12.34 23.40
C LYS A 213 17.74 11.19 23.10
N ILE A 214 17.48 10.32 24.07
CA ILE A 214 16.53 9.21 23.93
C ILE A 214 15.11 9.76 23.79
N LEU A 215 14.72 10.71 24.64
CA LEU A 215 13.40 11.34 24.61
C LEU A 215 13.15 12.05 23.26
N ALA A 216 14.12 12.82 22.76
CA ALA A 216 14.01 13.50 21.47
C ALA A 216 13.80 12.51 20.30
N LYS A 217 14.55 11.40 20.28
CA LYS A 217 14.40 10.36 19.25
C LYS A 217 13.05 9.66 19.31
N SER A 218 12.56 9.35 20.52
CA SER A 218 11.26 8.70 20.71
C SER A 218 10.13 9.59 20.22
N PHE A 219 10.17 10.88 20.58
CA PHE A 219 9.16 11.85 20.17
C PHE A 219 9.10 12.03 18.64
N PHE A 220 10.26 12.16 17.98
CA PHE A 220 10.33 12.26 16.52
C PHE A 220 9.75 11.03 15.81
N SER A 221 10.05 9.82 16.31
CA SER A 221 9.51 8.58 15.73
C SER A 221 8.00 8.45 15.87
N GLU A 222 7.40 8.94 16.97
CA GLU A 222 5.95 8.94 17.14
C GLU A 222 5.24 9.93 16.21
N MET A 223 5.81 11.14 16.02
CA MET A 223 5.23 12.12 15.09
C MET A 223 5.18 11.58 13.66
N LEU A 224 6.23 10.90 13.20
CA LEU A 224 6.24 10.24 11.89
C LEU A 224 5.13 9.18 11.77
N LYS A 225 4.95 8.35 12.81
CA LYS A 225 3.89 7.33 12.84
C LYS A 225 2.48 7.91 12.84
N ALA A 226 2.33 9.10 13.42
CA ALA A 226 1.07 9.85 13.43
C ALA A 226 0.82 10.64 12.12
N GLY A 227 1.68 10.50 11.11
CA GLY A 227 1.50 11.12 9.79
C GLY A 227 1.92 12.57 9.69
N PHE A 228 2.68 13.11 10.67
CA PHE A 228 3.17 14.48 10.61
C PHE A 228 4.25 14.62 9.52
N GLY A 229 4.00 15.52 8.56
CA GLY A 229 4.99 15.91 7.57
C GLY A 229 6.14 16.74 8.16
N PRO A 230 7.29 16.86 7.46
CA PRO A 230 8.47 17.58 7.93
C PRO A 230 8.22 19.00 8.45
N ASP A 231 7.39 19.78 7.73
CA ASP A 231 7.10 21.17 8.09
C ASP A 231 6.32 21.29 9.41
N HIS A 232 5.37 20.39 9.64
CA HIS A 232 4.58 20.34 10.88
C HIS A 232 5.42 19.85 12.07
N MET A 233 6.40 18.98 11.85
CA MET A 233 7.33 18.54 12.89
C MET A 233 8.25 19.69 13.35
N ILE A 234 8.77 20.48 12.41
CA ILE A 234 9.61 21.65 12.72
C ILE A 234 8.80 22.72 13.46
N SER A 235 7.58 23.01 13.00
CA SER A 235 6.67 23.95 13.67
C SER A 235 6.37 23.52 15.11
N THR A 236 6.06 22.23 15.34
CA THR A 236 5.79 21.68 16.67
C THR A 236 7.02 21.74 17.58
N ALA A 237 8.19 21.40 17.07
CA ALA A 237 9.44 21.49 17.82
C ALA A 237 9.75 22.94 18.24
N THR A 238 9.49 23.89 17.33
CA THR A 238 9.64 25.32 17.59
C THR A 238 8.70 25.79 18.70
N GLU A 239 7.44 25.34 18.68
CA GLU A 239 6.44 25.65 19.71
C GLU A 239 6.85 25.09 21.08
N ILE A 240 7.36 23.85 21.12
CA ILE A 240 7.85 23.22 22.36
C ILE A 240 9.04 24.00 22.94
N ILE A 241 9.98 24.44 22.09
CA ILE A 241 11.11 25.28 22.52
C ILE A 241 10.59 26.61 23.06
N SER A 242 9.61 27.23 22.39
CA SER A 242 8.99 28.48 22.83
C SER A 242 8.35 28.33 24.21
N LEU A 243 7.53 27.30 24.41
CA LEU A 243 6.89 26.98 25.70
C LEU A 243 7.92 26.69 26.81
N LEU A 244 9.02 26.02 26.48
CA LEU A 244 10.10 25.78 27.43
C LEU A 244 10.77 27.10 27.84
N ASN A 245 11.04 27.97 26.87
CA ASN A 245 11.66 29.28 27.09
C ASN A 245 10.74 30.21 27.91
N GLU A 246 9.43 30.17 27.65
CA GLU A 246 8.43 30.87 28.47
C GLU A 246 8.41 30.37 29.93
N ARG A 247 8.54 29.07 30.17
CA ARG A 247 8.59 28.54 31.55
C ARG A 247 9.90 28.90 32.25
N LEU A 248 11.02 28.83 31.56
CA LEU A 248 12.33 29.19 32.11
C LEU A 248 12.40 30.68 32.47
N THR A 249 11.85 31.56 31.63
CA THR A 249 11.75 33.01 31.92
C THR A 249 10.80 33.29 33.08
N LYS A 250 9.61 32.65 33.13
CA LYS A 250 8.67 32.76 34.27
C LYS A 250 9.26 32.25 35.59
N HIS A 251 10.09 31.22 35.58
CA HIS A 251 10.79 30.73 36.78
C HIS A 251 12.00 31.61 37.17
N GLY A 252 12.73 32.16 36.19
CA GLY A 252 13.82 33.10 36.42
C GLY A 252 13.35 34.41 37.10
N ASP A 253 12.17 34.90 36.72
CA ASP A 253 11.56 36.09 37.33
C ASP A 253 11.05 35.85 38.77
N ARG A 254 10.58 34.64 39.09
CA ARG A 254 10.26 34.26 40.48
C ARG A 254 11.52 34.12 41.35
N PHE A 255 12.61 33.61 40.78
CA PHE A 255 13.89 33.50 41.49
C PHE A 255 14.52 34.88 41.75
N ARG A 256 14.43 35.83 40.81
CA ARG A 256 14.93 37.20 41.01
C ARG A 256 14.11 38.02 42.01
N ARG A 257 12.77 37.89 42.01
CA ARG A 257 11.90 38.55 43.00
C ARG A 257 12.06 37.96 44.41
N GLY A 258 12.21 36.64 44.52
CA GLY A 258 12.50 35.99 45.81
C GLY A 258 13.87 36.36 46.39
N ALA A 259 14.88 36.57 45.55
CA ALA A 259 16.21 36.99 45.98
C ALA A 259 16.28 38.48 46.39
N SER A 260 15.50 39.37 45.74
CA SER A 260 15.39 40.78 46.16
C SER A 260 14.64 40.93 47.49
N ASP A 261 13.55 40.19 47.68
CA ASP A 261 12.75 40.23 48.92
C ASP A 261 13.50 39.66 50.14
N GLN A 262 14.43 38.72 49.93
CA GLN A 262 15.27 38.17 50.99
C GLN A 262 16.41 39.12 51.37
N ALA A 263 17.04 39.78 50.39
CA ALA A 263 18.08 40.78 50.64
C ALA A 263 17.54 42.04 51.35
N GLU A 264 16.31 42.45 51.04
CA GLU A 264 15.67 43.61 51.68
C GLU A 264 15.20 43.32 53.12
N LYS A 265 14.92 42.05 53.45
CA LYS A 265 14.64 41.61 54.82
C LYS A 265 15.89 41.50 55.68
N ASP A 266 17.00 41.00 55.13
CA ASP A 266 18.28 40.88 55.85
C ASP A 266 18.91 42.25 56.16
N GLN A 267 18.61 43.28 55.36
CA GLN A 267 19.10 44.65 55.56
C GLN A 267 18.26 45.48 56.55
N LYS A 268 17.03 45.04 56.88
CA LYS A 268 16.18 45.62 57.95
C LYS A 268 16.32 44.90 59.29
N SER A 269 17.11 43.82 59.35
CA SER A 269 17.37 43.00 60.55
C SER A 269 18.76 43.25 61.17
N ARG A 270 19.49 44.27 60.71
CA ARG A 270 20.74 44.78 61.30
C ARG A 270 20.54 46.23 61.72
#